data_AF-A0A6N2VAE5-F1
#
_entry.id   AF-A0A6N2VAE5-F1
#
_cell.length_a   1.000
_cell.length_b   1.000
_cell.length_c   1.000
_cell.angle_alpha   90.00
_cell.angle_beta   90.00
_cell.angle_gamma   90.00
#
_symmetry.space_group_name_H-M   'P 1'
#
loop_
_entity.id
_entity.type
_entity.pdbx_description
1 polymer ?
#
loop_
_entity_poly.entity_id
_entity_poly.type
_entity_poly.pdbx_seq_one_letter_code
_entity_poly.pdbx_strand_id
1 'polypeptide(L)'
;MQEYTIELRNGSRSTYCIKESLRKNGFVYKNKIWFKKTSSRFELLRWKHVWGIKCFVYVEDLHERGKTYRKDYFQVHKPLWKDRYLCAYCGRILPKNQLAIDHIIPVQKAKTSRFWQGILRLFFKDGVNDHGNLTTACKRCNSRKGAKTSFWVLRGMIGKSFFFWVFLKLMAMVGILSFLLYGIMKL
;
A
#
# COMPACT_ATOMS: atom_id res chain seq x y z
N MET A 1 -18.63 -18.20 3.93
CA MET A 1 -19.42 -16.95 3.78
C MET A 1 -18.45 -15.79 3.90
N GLN A 2 -18.45 -14.82 2.97
CA GLN A 2 -17.46 -13.73 2.99
C GLN A 2 -17.78 -12.74 4.12
N GLU A 3 -16.83 -12.53 5.04
CA GLU A 3 -16.96 -11.57 6.14
C GLU A 3 -16.44 -10.18 5.70
N TYR A 4 -17.21 -9.14 6.03
CA TYR A 4 -16.87 -7.76 5.76
C TYR A 4 -16.72 -6.99 7.06
N THR A 5 -15.78 -6.05 7.07
CA THR A 5 -15.67 -5.03 8.11
C THR A 5 -16.19 -3.71 7.59
N ILE A 6 -17.13 -3.12 8.33
CA ILE A 6 -17.61 -1.76 8.17
C ILE A 6 -16.85 -0.88 9.17
N GLU A 7 -16.15 0.13 8.69
CA GLU A 7 -15.53 1.17 9.52
C GLU A 7 -16.18 2.53 9.28
N LEU A 8 -16.64 3.16 10.35
CA LEU A 8 -17.11 4.54 10.34
C LEU A 8 -16.02 5.43 10.96
N ARG A 9 -15.40 6.25 10.11
CA ARG A 9 -14.27 7.11 10.45
C ARG A 9 -14.64 8.57 10.36
N ASN A 10 -15.40 9.06 11.31
CA ASN A 10 -15.42 10.49 11.66
C ASN A 10 -15.58 10.54 13.18
N GLY A 11 -14.74 11.33 13.84
CA GLY A 11 -14.58 11.32 15.30
C GLY A 11 -15.90 11.51 16.09
N SER A 12 -15.78 11.38 17.41
CA SER A 12 -16.89 11.35 18.38
C SER A 12 -17.98 12.42 18.18
N ARG A 13 -17.62 13.60 17.66
CA ARG A 13 -18.58 14.71 17.44
C ARG A 13 -19.65 14.40 16.39
N SER A 14 -19.24 13.84 15.24
CA SER A 14 -20.16 13.54 14.12
C SER A 14 -21.02 12.30 14.35
N THR A 15 -20.60 11.41 15.25
CA THR A 15 -21.30 10.17 15.58
C THR A 15 -22.04 10.25 16.92
N TYR A 16 -21.89 11.35 17.68
CA TYR A 16 -22.49 11.50 19.00
C TYR A 16 -24.00 11.29 18.98
N CYS A 17 -24.70 11.94 18.05
CA CYS A 17 -26.16 11.88 17.94
C CYS A 17 -26.68 10.48 17.57
N ILE A 18 -25.84 9.64 16.97
CA ILE A 18 -26.22 8.29 16.53
C ILE A 18 -25.53 7.17 17.33
N LYS A 19 -24.77 7.51 18.38
CA LYS A 19 -23.93 6.54 19.13
C LYS A 19 -24.73 5.37 19.69
N GLU A 20 -25.92 5.63 20.21
CA GLU A 20 -26.79 4.59 20.79
C GLU A 20 -27.37 3.69 19.69
N SER A 21 -27.73 4.28 18.55
CA SER A 21 -28.15 3.50 17.37
C SER A 21 -27.01 2.60 16.88
N LEU A 22 -25.77 3.11 16.80
CA LEU A 22 -24.61 2.32 16.42
C LEU A 22 -24.38 1.13 17.36
N ARG A 23 -24.42 1.36 18.67
CA ARG A 23 -24.29 0.29 19.68
C ARG A 23 -25.40 -0.76 19.57
N LYS A 24 -26.66 -0.34 19.46
CA LYS A 24 -27.81 -1.24 19.27
C LYS A 24 -27.68 -2.08 17.99
N ASN A 25 -27.05 -1.53 16.95
CA ASN A 25 -26.77 -2.24 15.71
C ASN A 25 -25.46 -3.05 15.75
N GLY A 26 -24.82 -3.23 16.92
CA GLY A 26 -23.65 -4.09 17.09
C GLY A 26 -22.32 -3.48 16.66
N PHE A 27 -22.25 -2.15 16.49
CA PHE A 27 -20.95 -1.48 16.30
C PHE A 27 -20.20 -1.37 17.62
N VAL A 28 -18.90 -1.60 17.56
CA VAL A 28 -17.98 -1.41 18.67
C VAL A 28 -17.11 -0.18 18.41
N TYR A 29 -16.81 0.58 19.46
CA TYR A 29 -15.97 1.78 19.36
C TYR A 29 -14.56 1.51 19.88
N LYS A 30 -13.54 1.72 19.05
CA LYS A 30 -12.12 1.58 19.43
C LYS A 30 -11.27 2.56 18.64
N ASN A 31 -10.28 3.16 19.30
CA ASN A 31 -9.32 4.07 18.65
C ASN A 31 -9.98 5.19 17.83
N LYS A 32 -11.08 5.75 18.34
CA LYS A 32 -11.88 6.80 17.70
C LYS A 32 -12.62 6.37 16.41
N ILE A 33 -12.81 5.07 16.21
CA ILE A 33 -13.45 4.47 15.03
C ILE A 33 -14.55 3.52 15.49
N TRP A 34 -15.70 3.53 14.81
CA TRP A 34 -16.71 2.50 14.98
C TRP A 34 -16.48 1.39 13.96
N PHE A 35 -16.52 0.14 14.42
CA PHE A 35 -16.34 -1.04 13.57
C PHE A 35 -17.45 -2.06 13.81
N LYS A 36 -17.87 -2.72 12.73
CA LYS A 36 -18.79 -3.84 12.76
C LYS A 36 -18.35 -4.89 11.75
N LYS A 37 -18.33 -6.15 12.18
CA LYS A 37 -18.19 -7.31 11.30
C LYS A 37 -19.57 -7.78 10.88
N THR A 38 -19.73 -8.11 9.60
CA THR A 38 -21.00 -8.62 9.09
C THR A 38 -20.76 -9.43 7.82
N SER A 39 -21.57 -10.47 7.62
CA SER A 39 -21.70 -11.18 6.35
C SER A 39 -22.91 -10.70 5.54
N SER A 40 -23.77 -9.85 6.13
CA SER A 40 -25.02 -9.40 5.52
C SER A 40 -24.79 -8.24 4.55
N ARG A 41 -25.07 -8.47 3.27
CA ARG A 41 -25.02 -7.42 2.24
C ARG A 41 -26.01 -6.28 2.50
N PHE A 42 -27.16 -6.57 3.11
CA PHE A 42 -28.14 -5.55 3.48
C PHE A 42 -27.56 -4.54 4.46
N GLU A 43 -26.76 -5.00 5.42
CA GLU A 43 -26.09 -4.10 6.36
C GLU A 43 -25.02 -3.25 5.70
N LEU A 44 -24.28 -3.81 4.74
CA LEU A 44 -23.31 -3.04 3.95
C LEU A 44 -23.98 -1.87 3.23
N LEU A 45 -25.11 -2.12 2.57
CA LEU A 45 -25.87 -1.10 1.85
C LEU A 45 -26.42 -0.04 2.80
N ARG A 46 -27.04 -0.46 3.92
CA ARG A 46 -27.58 0.44 4.94
C ARG A 46 -26.54 1.46 5.41
N TRP A 47 -25.35 1.00 5.76
CA TRP A 47 -24.31 1.85 6.37
C TRP A 47 -23.44 2.60 5.37
N LYS A 48 -23.42 2.19 4.09
CA LYS A 48 -22.65 2.86 3.03
C LYS A 48 -23.18 4.28 2.72
N HIS A 49 -24.47 4.51 2.94
CA HIS A 49 -25.18 5.74 2.55
C HIS A 49 -25.48 6.70 3.71
N VAL A 50 -24.94 6.44 4.92
CA VAL A 50 -25.17 7.34 6.05
C VAL A 50 -24.48 8.69 5.79
N TRP A 51 -25.30 9.71 5.60
CA TRP A 51 -24.85 11.05 5.25
C TRP A 51 -23.98 11.66 6.35
N GLY A 52 -22.94 12.42 5.97
CA GLY A 52 -22.00 13.05 6.91
C GLY A 52 -21.00 12.11 7.57
N ILE A 53 -21.02 10.79 7.28
CA ILE A 53 -20.12 9.81 7.88
C ILE A 53 -19.25 9.13 6.82
N LYS A 54 -17.93 9.17 7.03
CA LYS A 54 -16.99 8.41 6.20
C LYS A 54 -17.09 6.93 6.53
N CYS A 55 -17.86 6.22 5.72
CA CYS A 55 -18.01 4.77 5.78
C CYS A 55 -17.07 4.09 4.78
N PHE A 56 -16.26 3.15 5.29
CA PHE A 56 -15.39 2.27 4.52
C PHE A 56 -15.79 0.83 4.77
N VAL A 57 -15.82 0.04 3.69
CA VAL A 57 -16.13 -1.39 3.74
C VAL A 57 -14.99 -2.13 3.08
N TYR A 58 -14.49 -3.18 3.73
CA TYR A 58 -13.45 -4.03 3.18
C TYR A 58 -13.57 -5.46 3.70
N VAL A 59 -12.96 -6.40 2.99
CA VAL A 59 -12.85 -7.81 3.39
C VAL A 59 -11.56 -7.96 4.19
N GLU A 60 -11.63 -8.55 5.40
CA GLU A 60 -10.47 -8.65 6.29
C GLU A 60 -9.30 -9.36 5.63
N ASP A 61 -9.50 -10.56 5.09
CA ASP A 61 -8.44 -11.36 4.48
C ASP A 61 -7.67 -10.64 3.36
N LEU A 62 -8.35 -9.73 2.65
CA LEU A 62 -7.77 -8.96 1.54
C LEU A 62 -7.14 -7.63 1.99
N HIS A 63 -7.35 -7.18 3.23
CA HIS A 63 -6.93 -5.85 3.70
C HIS A 63 -6.13 -5.88 5.00
N GLU A 64 -6.04 -7.03 5.67
CA GLU A 64 -5.19 -7.28 6.82
C GLU A 64 -3.76 -7.62 6.36
N ARG A 65 -2.75 -7.17 7.10
CA ARG A 65 -1.37 -7.61 6.86
C ARG A 65 -1.21 -9.05 7.35
N GLY A 66 -0.85 -9.97 6.47
CA GLY A 66 -0.52 -11.35 6.86
C GLY A 66 0.70 -11.39 7.78
N LYS A 67 0.78 -12.38 8.69
CA LYS A 67 1.95 -12.53 9.58
C LYS A 67 3.18 -13.09 8.85
N THR A 68 2.96 -13.92 7.83
CA THR A 68 3.99 -14.66 7.10
C THR A 68 4.41 -13.98 5.79
N TYR A 69 3.75 -12.89 5.39
CA TYR A 69 3.92 -12.23 4.08
C TYR A 69 5.39 -12.00 3.67
N ARG A 70 6.27 -11.67 4.63
CA ARG A 70 7.70 -11.49 4.37
C ARG A 70 8.39 -12.80 3.99
N LYS A 71 8.09 -13.88 4.71
CA LYS A 71 8.65 -15.21 4.43
C LYS A 71 8.17 -15.67 3.06
N ASP A 72 6.86 -15.57 2.83
CA ASP A 72 6.19 -16.01 1.60
C ASP A 72 6.73 -15.24 0.39
N TYR A 73 6.92 -13.92 0.52
CA TYR A 73 7.52 -13.10 -0.53
C TYR A 73 8.91 -13.61 -0.97
N PHE A 74 9.79 -13.92 -0.02
CA PHE A 74 11.15 -14.38 -0.33
C PHE A 74 11.22 -15.84 -0.82
N GLN A 75 10.17 -16.64 -0.61
CA GLN A 75 10.08 -17.98 -1.20
C GLN A 75 9.76 -17.90 -2.70
N VAL A 76 8.93 -16.92 -3.09
CA VAL A 76 8.50 -16.74 -4.48
C VAL A 76 9.49 -15.88 -5.29
N HIS A 77 10.09 -14.86 -4.67
CA HIS A 77 11.00 -13.94 -5.36
C HIS A 77 12.45 -14.33 -5.13
N LYS A 78 13.13 -14.75 -6.20
CA LYS A 78 14.55 -15.10 -6.18
C LYS A 78 15.45 -13.86 -6.06
N PRO A 79 16.62 -13.97 -5.39
CA PRO A 79 17.60 -12.90 -5.37
C PRO A 79 18.17 -12.65 -6.78
N LEU A 80 18.69 -11.44 -7.01
CA LEU A 80 19.43 -11.12 -8.22
C LEU A 80 20.79 -11.81 -8.26
N TRP A 81 21.51 -11.82 -7.12
CA TRP A 81 22.83 -12.42 -7.00
C TRP A 81 23.20 -12.64 -5.53
N LYS A 82 23.72 -13.83 -5.16
CA LYS A 82 24.20 -14.21 -3.81
C LYS A 82 23.37 -13.60 -2.67
N ASP A 83 22.08 -13.93 -2.62
CA ASP A 83 21.10 -13.44 -1.62
C ASP A 83 20.91 -11.92 -1.52
N ARG A 84 21.21 -11.22 -2.61
CA ARG A 84 20.96 -9.79 -2.74
C ARG A 84 19.75 -9.51 -3.61
N TYR A 85 18.98 -8.52 -3.18
CA TYR A 85 17.75 -8.11 -3.82
C TYR A 85 17.80 -6.62 -4.14
N LEU A 86 17.04 -6.24 -5.15
CA LEU A 86 16.88 -4.87 -5.58
C LEU A 86 15.95 -4.11 -4.63
N CYS A 87 16.35 -2.94 -4.16
CA CYS A 87 15.40 -1.99 -3.58
C CYS A 87 14.58 -1.36 -4.70
N ALA A 88 13.27 -1.62 -4.74
CA ALA A 88 12.42 -1.12 -5.82
C ALA A 88 12.29 0.41 -5.85
N TYR A 89 12.65 1.11 -4.77
CA TYR A 89 12.55 2.57 -4.71
C TYR A 89 13.83 3.30 -5.06
N CYS A 90 15.00 2.67 -5.02
CA CYS A 90 16.27 3.35 -5.30
C CYS A 90 17.26 2.56 -6.15
N GLY A 91 16.93 1.32 -6.54
CA GLY A 91 17.77 0.51 -7.42
C GLY A 91 19.06 0.01 -6.79
N ARG A 92 19.22 0.14 -5.46
CA ARG A 92 20.38 -0.45 -4.75
C ARG A 92 20.18 -1.96 -4.59
N ILE A 93 21.25 -2.71 -4.79
CA ILE A 93 21.28 -4.16 -4.56
C ILE A 93 21.82 -4.41 -3.16
N LEU A 94 21.00 -4.98 -2.29
CA LEU A 94 21.28 -5.10 -0.85
C LEU A 94 20.98 -6.53 -0.37
N PRO A 95 21.68 -7.01 0.67
CA PRO A 95 21.38 -8.30 1.28
C PRO A 95 19.99 -8.28 1.96
N LYS A 96 19.38 -9.47 2.05
CA LYS A 96 18.03 -9.70 2.62
C LYS A 96 17.81 -9.04 4.00
N ASN A 97 18.82 -9.04 4.87
CA ASN A 97 18.75 -8.48 6.23
C ASN A 97 18.69 -6.93 6.27
N GLN A 98 19.07 -6.26 5.19
CA GLN A 98 19.00 -4.79 5.07
C GLN A 98 17.72 -4.30 4.39
N LEU A 99 16.83 -5.23 4.01
CA LEU A 99 15.61 -4.97 3.27
C LEU A 99 14.38 -5.26 4.11
N ALA A 100 13.40 -4.37 4.02
CA ALA A 100 12.02 -4.59 4.43
C ALA A 100 11.20 -5.09 3.23
N ILE A 101 10.10 -5.80 3.51
CA ILE A 101 9.04 -6.04 2.52
C ILE A 101 7.98 -4.98 2.76
N ASP A 102 7.84 -4.09 1.79
CA ASP A 102 6.91 -2.98 1.81
C ASP A 102 5.70 -3.28 0.91
N HIS A 103 4.57 -2.67 1.24
CA HIS A 103 3.37 -2.73 0.43
C HIS A 103 3.32 -1.47 -0.45
N ILE A 104 3.30 -1.65 -1.76
CA ILE A 104 3.21 -0.57 -2.75
C ILE A 104 1.99 0.29 -2.44
N ILE A 105 0.81 -0.32 -2.33
CA ILE A 105 -0.39 0.26 -1.72
C ILE A 105 -0.39 -0.10 -0.23
N PRO A 106 -0.20 0.88 0.68
CA PRO A 106 -0.19 0.63 2.11
C PRO A 106 -1.53 0.11 2.62
N VAL A 107 -1.49 -0.85 3.54
CA VAL A 107 -2.66 -1.44 4.23
C VAL A 107 -3.65 -0.38 4.72
N GLN A 108 -3.15 0.67 5.38
CA GLN A 108 -4.00 1.74 5.89
C GLN A 108 -4.80 2.42 4.76
N LYS A 109 -4.18 2.67 3.60
CA LYS A 109 -4.82 3.33 2.46
C LYS A 109 -5.80 2.40 1.76
N ALA A 110 -5.47 1.11 1.69
CA ALA A 110 -6.41 0.07 1.25
C ALA A 110 -7.65 0.02 2.15
N LYS A 111 -7.55 0.25 3.46
CA LYS A 111 -8.73 0.30 4.35
C LYS A 111 -9.50 1.62 4.28
N THR A 112 -8.81 2.75 4.11
CA THR A 112 -9.41 4.09 4.32
C THR A 112 -9.57 4.94 3.07
N SER A 113 -9.48 4.37 1.88
CA SER A 113 -9.66 5.13 0.64
C SER A 113 -10.35 4.28 -0.42
N ARG A 114 -11.54 4.72 -0.84
CA ARG A 114 -12.31 4.04 -1.89
C ARG A 114 -11.55 3.96 -3.20
N PHE A 115 -10.78 5.00 -3.53
CA PHE A 115 -9.90 5.01 -4.69
C PHE A 115 -8.86 3.88 -4.61
N TRP A 116 -8.09 3.82 -3.52
CA TRP A 116 -7.06 2.78 -3.37
C TRP A 116 -7.65 1.38 -3.19
N GLN A 117 -8.86 1.22 -2.66
CA GLN A 117 -9.60 -0.06 -2.70
C GLN A 117 -9.93 -0.49 -4.13
N GLY A 118 -10.33 0.46 -4.98
CA GLY A 118 -10.57 0.22 -6.39
C GLY A 118 -9.30 -0.25 -7.11
N ILE A 119 -8.21 0.50 -6.96
CA ILE A 119 -6.90 0.15 -7.53
C ILE A 119 -6.43 -1.21 -7.01
N LEU A 120 -6.55 -1.47 -5.71
CA LEU A 120 -6.15 -2.76 -5.12
C LEU A 120 -6.91 -3.91 -5.78
N ARG A 121 -8.24 -3.84 -5.87
CA ARG A 121 -9.07 -4.88 -6.50
C ARG A 121 -8.78 -5.07 -7.99
N LEU A 122 -8.38 -4.01 -8.69
CA LEU A 122 -8.11 -4.05 -10.12
C LEU A 122 -6.76 -4.72 -10.44
N PHE A 123 -5.73 -4.43 -9.64
CA PHE A 123 -4.35 -4.86 -9.94
C PHE A 123 -3.83 -6.01 -9.08
N PHE A 124 -4.43 -6.27 -7.91
CA PHE A 124 -3.92 -7.19 -6.90
C PHE A 124 -5.02 -8.12 -6.39
N LYS A 125 -5.10 -9.33 -6.96
CA LYS A 125 -6.19 -10.28 -6.74
C LYS A 125 -6.26 -10.73 -5.28
N ASP A 126 -5.11 -10.90 -4.65
CA ASP A 126 -4.99 -11.33 -3.24
C ASP A 126 -4.94 -10.14 -2.27
N GLY A 127 -5.40 -8.97 -2.73
CA GLY A 127 -5.49 -7.77 -1.91
C GLY A 127 -4.13 -7.24 -1.47
N VAL A 128 -4.02 -6.82 -0.20
CA VAL A 128 -2.81 -6.17 0.29
C VAL A 128 -1.60 -7.10 0.36
N ASN A 129 -1.83 -8.41 0.53
CA ASN A 129 -0.76 -9.40 0.65
C ASN A 129 -0.31 -9.97 -0.71
N ASP A 130 -0.97 -9.58 -1.81
CA ASP A 130 -0.62 -9.97 -3.17
C ASP A 130 0.87 -9.69 -3.46
N HIS A 131 1.56 -10.69 -4.01
CA HIS A 131 2.97 -10.59 -4.37
C HIS A 131 3.30 -9.43 -5.33
N GLY A 132 2.35 -9.05 -6.18
CA GLY A 132 2.40 -7.85 -7.01
C GLY A 132 2.44 -6.57 -6.18
N ASN A 133 1.65 -6.49 -5.11
CA ASN A 133 1.58 -5.34 -4.21
C ASN A 133 2.75 -5.28 -3.22
N LEU A 134 3.49 -6.38 -3.05
CA LEU A 134 4.68 -6.43 -2.21
C LEU A 134 5.95 -6.09 -3.00
N THR A 135 6.90 -5.47 -2.32
CA THR A 135 8.21 -5.18 -2.88
C THR A 135 9.32 -5.11 -1.83
N THR A 136 10.56 -5.35 -2.24
CA THR A 136 11.76 -5.11 -1.44
C THR A 136 12.09 -3.62 -1.38
N ALA A 137 12.33 -3.11 -0.17
CA ALA A 137 12.70 -1.73 0.08
C ALA A 137 13.82 -1.64 1.13
N CYS A 138 14.83 -0.80 0.90
CA CYS A 138 15.82 -0.51 1.93
C CYS A 138 15.18 0.29 3.07
N LYS A 139 15.73 0.20 4.28
CA LYS A 139 15.20 0.87 5.48
C LYS A 139 14.93 2.37 5.25
N ARG A 140 15.87 3.07 4.60
CA ARG A 140 15.75 4.50 4.26
C ARG A 140 14.55 4.79 3.35
N CYS A 141 14.39 4.02 2.26
CA CYS A 141 13.29 4.22 1.31
C CYS A 141 11.95 3.85 1.93
N ASN A 142 11.89 2.73 2.65
CA ASN A 142 10.69 2.28 3.35
C ASN A 142 10.20 3.35 4.35
N SER A 143 11.12 3.89 5.16
CA SER A 143 10.81 4.99 6.08
C SER A 143 10.37 6.27 5.36
N ARG A 144 11.03 6.64 4.25
CA ARG A 144 10.71 7.86 3.49
C ARG A 144 9.34 7.77 2.80
N LYS A 145 8.99 6.59 2.29
CA LYS A 145 7.68 6.31 1.70
C LYS A 145 6.60 6.35 2.78
N GLY A 146 6.76 5.58 3.85
CA GLY A 146 5.74 5.43 4.89
C GLY A 146 4.37 5.07 4.29
N ALA A 147 3.35 5.87 4.59
CA ALA A 147 1.99 5.70 4.07
C ALA A 147 1.68 6.53 2.80
N LYS A 148 2.69 7.10 2.13
CA LYS A 148 2.52 7.88 0.89
C LYS A 148 2.18 6.96 -0.27
N THR A 149 1.25 7.39 -1.11
CA THR A 149 0.74 6.58 -2.21
C THR A 149 1.14 7.09 -3.59
N SER A 150 0.89 8.35 -3.96
CA SER A 150 1.02 8.89 -5.34
C SER A 150 2.20 8.40 -6.21
N PHE A 151 3.28 9.17 -6.34
CA PHE A 151 4.46 8.79 -7.13
C PHE A 151 5.14 7.52 -6.59
N TRP A 152 4.99 7.25 -5.29
CA TRP A 152 5.58 6.10 -4.63
C TRP A 152 4.99 4.75 -5.08
N VAL A 153 3.69 4.70 -5.40
CA VAL A 153 3.02 3.52 -5.94
C VAL A 153 3.59 3.23 -7.32
N LEU A 154 3.58 4.22 -8.22
CA LEU A 154 4.11 4.07 -9.58
C LEU A 154 5.58 3.63 -9.55
N ARG A 155 6.40 4.31 -8.72
CA ARG A 155 7.82 3.98 -8.54
C ARG A 155 8.01 2.58 -7.96
N GLY A 156 7.13 2.15 -7.05
CA GLY A 156 7.16 0.79 -6.50
C GLY A 156 6.83 -0.27 -7.54
N MET A 157 5.81 -0.03 -8.38
CA MET A 157 5.40 -0.96 -9.43
C MET A 157 6.50 -1.12 -10.49
N ILE A 158 6.98 0.00 -11.05
CA ILE A 158 7.98 -0.02 -12.13
C ILE A 158 9.36 -0.40 -11.60
N GLY A 159 9.72 0.10 -10.42
CA GLY A 159 11.06 -0.04 -9.86
C GLY A 159 11.41 -1.43 -9.36
N LYS A 160 10.46 -2.39 -9.37
CA LYS A 160 10.75 -3.82 -9.18
C LYS A 160 11.67 -4.38 -10.27
N SER A 161 11.67 -3.79 -11.46
CA SER A 161 12.54 -4.19 -12.56
C SER A 161 13.97 -3.69 -12.37
N PHE A 162 14.94 -4.60 -12.44
CA PHE A 162 16.37 -4.24 -12.45
C PHE A 162 16.73 -3.38 -13.66
N PHE A 163 16.22 -3.74 -14.85
CA PHE A 163 16.49 -3.04 -16.10
C PHE A 163 16.01 -1.59 -16.07
N PHE A 164 14.90 -1.30 -15.39
CA PHE A 164 14.44 0.07 -15.20
C PHE A 164 15.50 0.94 -14.50
N TRP A 165 16.15 0.42 -13.46
CA TRP A 165 17.20 1.16 -12.76
C TRP A 165 18.49 1.27 -13.54
N VAL A 166 18.83 0.25 -14.34
CA VAL A 166 19.96 0.33 -15.26
C VAL A 166 19.71 1.44 -16.28
N PHE A 167 18.55 1.42 -16.93
CA PHE A 167 18.14 2.44 -17.90
C PHE A 167 18.16 3.86 -17.30
N LEU A 168 17.56 4.07 -16.12
CA LEU A 168 17.57 5.38 -15.47
C LEU A 168 18.98 5.90 -15.18
N LYS A 169 19.90 5.01 -14.75
CA LYS A 169 21.30 5.39 -14.50
C LYS A 169 22.03 5.74 -15.79
N LEU A 170 21.82 4.96 -16.85
CA LEU A 170 22.39 5.26 -18.18
C LEU A 170 21.92 6.61 -18.70
N MET A 171 20.61 6.89 -18.66
CA MET A 171 20.04 8.17 -19.09
C MET A 171 20.61 9.36 -18.28
N ALA A 172 20.79 9.18 -16.97
CA ALA A 172 21.41 10.21 -16.13
C ALA A 172 22.88 10.46 -16.51
N MET A 173 23.66 9.40 -16.77
CA MET A 173 25.05 9.53 -17.21
C MET A 173 25.17 10.22 -18.57
N VAL A 174 24.32 9.85 -19.54
CA VAL A 174 24.28 10.51 -20.86
C VAL A 174 23.95 11.98 -20.71
N GLY A 175 22.93 12.34 -19.91
CA GLY A 175 22.56 13.74 -19.70
C GLY A 175 23.68 14.58 -19.07
N ILE A 176 24.42 14.02 -18.10
CA ILE A 176 25.59 14.68 -17.49
C ILE A 176 26.69 14.88 -18.54
N LEU A 177 27.00 13.85 -19.34
CA LEU A 177 28.02 13.95 -20.39
C LEU A 177 27.66 15.01 -21.43
N SER A 178 26.40 15.04 -21.88
CA SER A 178 25.93 16.05 -22.83
C SER A 178 26.02 17.47 -22.27
N PHE A 179 25.69 17.66 -20.99
CA PHE A 179 25.82 18.96 -20.32
C PHE A 179 27.28 19.42 -20.24
N LEU A 180 28.20 18.52 -19.89
CA LEU A 180 29.63 18.82 -19.83
C LEU A 180 30.19 19.16 -21.22
N LEU A 181 29.87 18.37 -22.25
CA LEU A 181 30.29 18.63 -23.63
C LEU A 181 29.77 19.98 -24.13
N TYR A 182 28.50 20.31 -23.85
CA TYR A 182 27.93 21.61 -24.18
C TYR A 182 28.66 22.77 -23.49
N GLY A 183 29.02 22.60 -22.21
CA GLY A 183 29.81 23.59 -21.47
C GLY A 183 31.20 23.80 -22.06
N ILE A 184 31.88 22.72 -22.46
CA ILE A 184 33.18 22.80 -23.15
C ILE A 184 33.06 23.52 -24.49
N MET A 185 32.02 23.25 -25.26
CA MET A 185 31.79 23.91 -26.56
C MET A 185 31.45 25.40 -26.45
N LYS A 186 31.12 25.90 -25.26
CA LYS A 186 30.79 27.30 -24.98
C LYS A 186 31.91 28.09 -24.30
N LEU A 187 33.01 27.44 -23.95
CA LEU A 187 34.25 28.05 -23.47
C LEU A 187 35.19 28.32 -24.65
#